data_AF-S7UPW8-F1
#
_entry.id   AF-S7UPW8-F1
#
_cell.length_a   1.000
_cell.length_b   1.000
_cell.length_c   1.000
_cell.angle_alpha   90.00
_cell.angle_beta   90.00
_cell.angle_gamma   90.00
#
_symmetry.space_group_name_H-M   'P 1'
#
loop_
_entity.id
_entity.type
_entity.pdbx_description
1 polymer ?
#
loop_
_entity_poly.entity_id
_entity_poly.type
_entity_poly.pdbx_seq_one_letter_code
_entity_poly.pdbx_strand_id
1 'polypeptide(L)'
;MRKHLFAKTDCNCLRQATYFKCVFCGALEYVSPDEVRRLDKSRAVCPDPRAPAVPGPEAFRASFGATIDCLAPDWETHFAAQPPTNCPGCTTG
;
A
#
# COMPACT_ATOMS: atom_id res chain seq x y z
N MET A 1 -7.51 2.99 15.75
CA MET A 1 -6.35 3.40 14.91
C MET A 1 -6.81 3.59 13.47
N ARG A 2 -6.12 4.42 12.70
CA ARG A 2 -6.35 4.60 11.26
C ARG A 2 -5.27 3.86 10.48
N LYS A 3 -5.63 3.30 9.32
CA LYS A 3 -4.68 2.60 8.46
C LYS A 3 -4.29 3.43 7.23
N HIS A 4 -3.09 3.18 6.72
CA HIS A 4 -2.72 3.69 5.40
C HIS A 4 -3.64 3.11 4.33
N LEU A 5 -3.84 3.90 3.29
CA LEU A 5 -4.44 3.46 2.04
C LEU A 5 -3.43 3.71 0.94
N PHE A 6 -2.67 2.69 0.58
CA PHE A 6 -1.59 2.74 -0.38
C PHE A 6 -2.11 2.52 -1.79
N ALA A 7 -1.75 3.43 -2.69
CA ALA A 7 -1.96 3.27 -4.11
C ALA A 7 -0.63 3.30 -4.86
N LYS A 8 -0.54 2.56 -5.96
CA LYS A 8 0.63 2.52 -6.81
C LYS A 8 0.87 3.91 -7.39
N THR A 9 2.10 4.38 -7.27
CA THR A 9 2.55 5.63 -7.89
C THR A 9 3.52 5.37 -9.02
N ASP A 10 4.50 4.49 -8.83
CA ASP A 10 5.60 4.31 -9.79
C ASP A 10 6.18 2.89 -9.69
N CYS A 11 7.05 2.48 -10.62
CA CYS A 11 7.74 1.19 -10.61
C CYS A 11 9.25 1.46 -10.59
N ASN A 12 9.98 0.94 -9.60
CA ASN A 12 11.43 0.95 -9.65
C ASN A 12 11.92 -0.28 -10.43
N CYS A 13 12.35 -0.07 -11.67
CA CYS A 13 12.83 -1.17 -12.51
C CYS A 13 14.15 -1.77 -12.02
N LEU A 14 15.04 -0.98 -11.40
CA LEU A 14 16.34 -1.45 -10.89
C LEU A 14 16.19 -2.45 -9.74
N ARG A 15 15.12 -2.30 -8.95
CA ARG A 15 14.86 -3.10 -7.75
C ARG A 15 13.61 -3.96 -7.87
N GLN A 16 13.00 -4.03 -9.06
CA GLN A 16 11.82 -4.83 -9.39
C GLN A 16 10.67 -4.72 -8.36
N ALA A 17 10.43 -3.55 -7.78
CA ALA A 17 9.32 -3.36 -6.85
C ALA A 17 8.50 -2.11 -7.17
N THR A 18 7.27 -2.13 -6.66
CA THR A 18 6.27 -1.11 -6.91
C THR A 18 6.35 -0.06 -5.81
N TYR A 19 6.36 1.21 -6.20
CA TYR A 19 6.18 2.30 -5.26
C TYR A 19 4.71 2.44 -4.92
N PHE A 20 4.42 2.29 -3.65
CA PHE A 20 3.12 2.52 -3.07
C PHE A 20 3.15 3.82 -2.27
N LYS A 21 2.21 4.72 -2.55
CA LYS A 21 2.05 5.99 -1.85
C LYS A 21 0.73 6.00 -1.11
N CYS A 22 0.75 6.39 0.15
CA CYS A 22 -0.47 6.59 0.90
C CYS A 22 -1.24 7.80 0.35
N VAL A 23 -2.51 7.59 0.02
CA VAL A 23 -3.42 8.62 -0.50
C VAL A 23 -3.60 9.81 0.46
N PHE A 24 -3.44 9.57 1.76
CA PHE A 24 -3.72 10.56 2.79
C PHE A 24 -2.46 11.29 3.28
N CYS A 25 -1.53 10.57 3.92
CA CYS A 25 -0.34 11.17 4.51
C CYS A 25 0.87 11.25 3.57
N GLY A 26 0.79 10.65 2.37
CA GLY A 26 1.89 10.63 1.40
C GLY A 26 3.06 9.70 1.76
N ALA A 27 2.95 8.90 2.83
CA ALA A 27 3.96 7.89 3.16
C ALA A 27 4.23 6.96 1.97
N LEU A 28 5.49 6.60 1.77
CA LEU A 28 5.93 5.73 0.67
C LEU A 28 6.34 4.37 1.21
N GLU A 29 5.87 3.33 0.56
CA GLU A 29 6.25 1.95 0.80
C GLU A 29 6.81 1.32 -0.48
N TYR A 30 7.88 0.56 -0.32
CA TYR A 30 8.61 -0.05 -1.43
C TYR A 30 8.53 -1.56 -1.31
N VAL A 31 7.42 -2.11 -1.76
CA VAL A 31 7.05 -3.52 -1.56
C VAL A 31 6.17 -4.01 -2.72
N SER A 32 5.94 -5.32 -2.80
CA SER A 32 4.98 -5.92 -3.74
C SER A 32 3.51 -5.69 -3.31
N PRO A 33 2.52 -5.81 -4.22
CA PRO A 33 1.10 -5.67 -3.87
C PRO A 33 0.65 -6.65 -2.77
N ASP A 34 1.18 -7.87 -2.75
CA ASP A 34 0.89 -8.87 -1.71
C ASP A 34 1.45 -8.47 -0.34
N GLU A 35 2.60 -7.79 -0.31
CA GLU A 35 3.20 -7.29 0.93
C GLU A 35 2.42 -6.08 1.49
N VAL A 36 1.92 -5.18 0.63
CA VAL A 36 1.03 -4.07 1.07
C VAL A 36 -0.25 -4.59 1.73
N ARG A 37 -0.79 -5.70 1.22
CA ARG A 37 -1.96 -6.38 1.80
C ARG A 37 -1.66 -7.05 3.14
N ARG A 38 -0.38 -7.20 3.48
CA ARG A 38 0.10 -7.96 4.62
C ARG A 38 1.02 -7.14 5.54
N LEU A 39 0.76 -5.83 5.68
CA LEU A 39 1.53 -5.00 6.59
C LEU A 39 1.20 -5.31 8.05
N ASP A 40 2.22 -5.29 8.90
CA ASP A 40 2.04 -5.39 10.34
C ASP A 40 1.42 -4.11 10.92
N LYS A 41 0.91 -4.21 12.15
CA LYS A 41 0.25 -3.10 12.83
C LYS A 41 1.12 -1.85 12.96
N SER A 42 2.45 -1.98 13.09
CA SER A 42 3.33 -0.83 13.27
C SER A 42 3.52 -0.04 11.97
N ARG A 43 3.59 -0.74 10.83
CA ARG A 43 3.71 -0.15 9.50
C ARG A 43 2.39 0.30 8.90
N ALA A 44 1.27 -0.26 9.36
CA ALA A 44 -0.06 0.08 8.85
C ALA A 44 -0.62 1.41 9.38
N VAL A 45 -0.06 1.99 10.47
CA VAL A 45 -0.64 3.16 11.16
C VAL A 45 -0.47 4.45 10.36
N CYS A 46 -1.59 5.03 9.93
CA CYS A 46 -1.59 6.34 9.29
C CYS A 46 -1.82 7.47 10.31
N PRO A 47 -1.01 8.55 10.29
CA PRO A 47 -1.21 9.72 11.15
C PRO A 47 -2.32 10.67 10.65
N ASP A 48 -2.73 10.59 9.39
CA ASP A 48 -3.72 11.50 8.81
C ASP A 48 -5.12 11.24 9.40
N PRO A 49 -5.82 12.25 9.94
CA PRO A 49 -7.14 12.09 10.55
C PRO A 49 -8.26 11.71 9.56
N ARG A 50 -8.05 11.89 8.25
CA ARG A 50 -8.98 11.53 7.18
C ARG A 50 -8.81 10.08 6.71
N ALA A 51 -7.71 9.43 7.11
CA ALA A 51 -7.48 8.03 6.75
C ALA A 51 -8.54 7.11 7.38
N PRO A 52 -8.89 5.99 6.70
CA PRO A 52 -9.93 5.10 7.18
C PRO A 52 -9.52 4.43 8.50
N ALA A 53 -10.51 4.22 9.37
CA ALA A 53 -10.32 3.38 10.54
C ALA A 53 -10.12 1.92 10.09
N VAL A 54 -9.27 1.19 10.81
CA VAL A 54 -9.17 -0.26 10.61
C VAL A 54 -10.52 -0.90 11.01
N PRO A 55 -11.15 -1.72 10.14
CA PRO A 55 -12.35 -2.47 10.48
C PRO A 55 -12.18 -3.26 11.78
N GLY A 56 -13.19 -3.29 12.64
CA GLY A 56 -13.13 -3.98 13.94
C GLY A 56 -12.56 -5.42 13.88
N PRO A 57 -13.03 -6.28 12.94
CA PRO A 57 -12.50 -7.64 12.79
C PRO A 57 -11.02 -7.68 12.39
N GLU A 58 -10.58 -6.75 11.56
CA GLU A 58 -9.20 -6.63 11.08
C GLU A 58 -8.29 -6.08 12.20
N ALA A 59 -8.76 -5.09 12.96
CA ALA A 59 -8.06 -4.52 14.11
C ALA A 59 -7.91 -5.55 15.24
N PHE A 60 -8.92 -6.40 15.43
CA PHE A 60 -8.86 -7.50 16.39
C PHE A 60 -7.79 -8.51 15.96
N ARG A 61 -7.85 -9.02 14.73
CA ARG A 61 -6.85 -9.98 14.19
C ARG A 61 -5.44 -9.41 14.25
N ALA A 62 -5.25 -8.15 13.87
CA ALA A 62 -3.95 -7.48 13.92
C ALA A 62 -3.38 -7.36 15.35
N SER A 63 -4.24 -7.40 16.38
CA SER A 63 -3.80 -7.40 17.77
C SER A 63 -3.27 -8.78 18.22
N PHE A 64 -3.53 -9.86 17.46
CA PHE A 64 -2.95 -11.19 17.64
C PHE A 64 -1.79 -11.47 16.67
N GLY A 65 -1.16 -10.41 16.13
CA GLY A 65 -0.04 -10.55 15.18
C GLY A 65 -0.45 -10.84 13.75
N ALA A 66 -1.73 -10.73 13.39
CA ALA A 66 -2.15 -10.78 11.99
C ALA A 66 -1.80 -9.49 11.24
N THR A 67 -1.93 -9.52 9.93
CA THR A 67 -1.62 -8.39 9.05
C THR A 67 -2.86 -7.55 8.72
N ILE A 68 -2.62 -6.31 8.32
CA ILE A 68 -3.62 -5.32 7.92
C ILE A 68 -3.48 -5.08 6.42
N ASP A 69 -4.60 -5.19 5.71
CA ASP A 69 -4.67 -4.87 4.30
C ASP A 69 -4.70 -3.34 4.13
N CYS A 70 -3.59 -2.78 3.68
CA CYS A 70 -3.47 -1.35 3.46
C CYS A 70 -3.56 -0.98 1.98
N LEU A 71 -3.92 -1.91 1.10
CA LEU A 71 -4.03 -1.65 -0.32
C LEU A 71 -5.34 -0.89 -0.62
N ALA A 72 -5.24 0.21 -1.37
CA ALA A 72 -6.43 0.93 -1.82
C ALA A 72 -7.26 0.06 -2.77
N PRO A 73 -8.61 0.16 -2.79
CA PRO A 73 -9.42 -0.57 -3.75
C PRO A 73 -9.13 -0.14 -5.21
N ASP A 74 -8.82 1.13 -5.39
CA ASP A 74 -8.43 1.78 -6.65
C ASP A 74 -6.90 1.94 -6.79
N TRP A 75 -6.11 1.12 -6.09
CA TRP A 75 -4.66 1.29 -5.98
C TRP A 75 -3.91 1.38 -7.31
N GLU A 76 -4.37 0.73 -8.37
CA GLU A 76 -3.72 0.76 -9.69
C GLU A 76 -3.96 2.07 -10.44
N THR A 77 -5.10 2.72 -10.19
CA THR A 77 -5.58 3.85 -10.99
C THR A 77 -5.56 5.17 -10.24
N HIS A 78 -5.44 5.15 -8.90
CA HIS A 78 -5.53 6.32 -8.04
C HIS A 78 -4.58 7.47 -8.42
N PHE A 79 -3.32 7.15 -8.72
CA PHE A 79 -2.31 8.13 -9.14
C PHE A 79 -1.98 8.00 -10.64
N ALA A 80 -2.70 7.17 -11.39
CA ALA A 80 -2.39 6.90 -12.78
C ALA A 80 -2.74 8.10 -13.67
N ALA A 81 -1.71 8.75 -14.21
CA ALA A 81 -1.84 9.43 -15.49
C ALA A 81 -1.80 8.43 -16.67
N GLN A 82 -1.16 7.26 -16.51
CA GLN A 82 -1.22 6.07 -17.38
C GLN A 82 -0.88 4.79 -16.58
N PRO A 83 -1.42 3.61 -16.94
CA PRO A 83 -1.22 2.37 -16.18
C PRO A 83 0.13 1.71 -16.55
N PRO A 84 0.71 0.94 -15.61
CA PRO A 84 0.90 -0.45 -15.99
C PRO A 84 0.43 -1.42 -14.90
N THR A 85 -0.33 -2.41 -15.34
CA THR A 85 -0.55 -3.70 -14.70
C THR A 85 0.80 -4.36 -14.43
N ASN A 86 1.19 -4.49 -13.16
CA ASN A 86 2.51 -4.97 -12.73
C ASN A 86 3.67 -4.15 -13.33
N CYS A 87 4.93 -4.52 -13.10
CA CYS A 87 6.07 -3.87 -13.77
C CYS A 87 6.55 -4.77 -14.95
N PRO A 88 5.79 -4.95 -16.05
CA PRO A 88 6.16 -5.84 -17.17
C PRO A 88 7.24 -5.23 -18.09
N GLY A 89 7.63 -3.97 -17.85
CA GLY A 89 8.56 -3.21 -18.69
C GLY A 89 9.98 -3.08 -18.14
N CYS A 90 10.36 -3.85 -17.13
CA CYS A 90 11.75 -3.94 -16.68
C CYS A 90 12.57 -4.75 -17.69
N THR A 91 12.70 -4.27 -18.93
CA THR A 91 13.68 -4.82 -19.87
C THR A 91 15.07 -4.51 -19.31
N THR A 92 15.79 -5.56 -18.92
CA THR A 92 17.24 -5.54 -18.68
C THR A 92 17.92 -4.87 -19.86
N GLY A 93 18.31 -3.61 -19.70
CA GLY A 93 19.31 -2.97 -20.56
C GLY A 93 20.69 -3.32 -20.07
#